data_AF-A0A553PIG9-F1
#
_entry.id   AF-A0A553PIG9-F1
#
_cell.length_a   1.000
_cell.length_b   1.000
_cell.length_c   1.000
_cell.angle_alpha   90.00
_cell.angle_beta   90.00
_cell.angle_gamma   90.00
#
_symmetry.space_group_name_H-M   'P 1'
#
loop_
_entity.id
_entity.type
_entity.pdbx_description
1 polymer ?
#
loop_
_entity_poly.entity_id
_entity_poly.type
_entity_poly.pdbx_seq_one_letter_code
_entity_poly.pdbx_strand_id
1 'polypeptide(L)'
;MNGAKPWLKSDLSALLGSMLEKLDGLIRLRALATIMSDEVSPIVKSPVEEEPKAEYPWRKAKKVACLVSFSGINYYGMQRNPSCPTIEEELLRAFRDAGAIPSEWYDNMQKSFFQRASRTDKGVSAIKMIISLKMLQHHQTPAELEKVFFGVFMYVLDRVFG
;
A
#
# COMPACT_ATOMS: atom_id res chain seq x y z
N MET A 1 11.96 64.63 15.25
CA MET A 1 11.73 63.87 13.99
C MET A 1 13.08 63.58 13.39
N ASN A 2 13.49 62.32 13.26
CA ASN A 2 14.60 61.92 12.41
C ASN A 2 14.30 60.51 11.91
N GLY A 3 13.75 60.44 10.70
CA GLY A 3 13.56 59.19 9.98
C GLY A 3 14.90 58.51 9.73
N ALA A 4 14.92 57.19 9.75
CA ALA A 4 16.11 56.42 9.39
C ALA A 4 16.62 56.89 8.02
N LYS A 5 17.89 57.28 7.97
CA LYS A 5 18.58 57.79 6.78
C LYS A 5 18.44 56.79 5.62
N PRO A 6 17.87 57.17 4.46
CA PRO A 6 17.46 56.23 3.41
C PRO A 6 18.61 55.40 2.80
N TRP A 7 19.85 55.90 2.87
CA TRP A 7 21.05 55.24 2.33
C TRP A 7 21.57 54.07 3.17
N LEU A 8 21.13 53.89 4.41
CA LEU A 8 21.60 52.76 5.23
C LEU A 8 20.90 51.42 4.85
N LYS A 9 19.75 51.48 4.16
CA LYS A 9 19.03 50.28 3.69
C LYS A 9 19.45 49.82 2.30
N SER A 10 20.04 50.71 1.47
CA SER A 10 20.50 50.39 0.12
C SER A 10 21.83 49.62 0.12
N ASP A 11 22.70 49.84 1.11
CA ASP A 11 24.01 49.20 1.15
C ASP A 11 23.94 47.73 1.61
N LEU A 12 22.99 47.39 2.49
CA LEU A 12 22.80 46.01 2.95
C LEU A 12 22.21 45.11 1.86
N SER A 13 21.31 45.61 1.01
CA SER A 13 20.74 44.82 -0.10
C SER A 13 21.78 44.57 -1.20
N ALA A 14 22.62 45.55 -1.49
CA ALA A 14 23.73 45.40 -2.44
C ALA A 14 24.77 44.38 -1.95
N LEU A 15 25.09 44.43 -0.65
CA LEU A 15 26.04 43.49 -0.04
C LEU A 15 25.48 42.06 0.03
N LEU A 16 24.19 41.89 0.37
CA LEU A 16 23.50 40.59 0.32
C LEU A 16 23.42 40.04 -1.10
N GLY A 17 23.15 40.89 -2.10
CA GLY A 17 23.14 40.50 -3.51
C GLY A 17 24.50 39.97 -3.96
N SER A 18 25.58 40.71 -3.65
CA SER A 18 26.96 40.27 -3.94
C SER A 18 27.31 38.95 -3.24
N MET A 19 26.83 38.74 -2.02
CA MET A 19 27.10 37.53 -1.25
C MET A 19 26.32 36.32 -1.81
N LEU A 20 25.07 36.53 -2.25
CA LEU A 20 24.25 35.50 -2.90
C LEU A 20 24.79 35.11 -4.27
N GLU A 21 25.27 36.05 -5.08
CA GLU A 21 25.90 35.74 -6.37
C GLU A 21 27.20 34.93 -6.21
N LYS A 22 27.99 35.21 -5.17
CA LYS A 22 29.18 34.41 -4.84
C LYS A 22 28.84 32.98 -4.42
N LEU A 23 27.76 32.81 -3.65
CA LEU A 23 27.22 31.50 -3.26
C LEU A 23 26.72 30.72 -4.48
N ASP A 24 26.01 31.36 -5.40
CA ASP A 24 25.49 30.74 -6.62
C ASP A 24 26.62 30.28 -7.56
N GLY A 25 27.67 31.10 -7.67
CA GLY A 25 28.90 30.74 -8.40
C GLY A 25 29.61 29.53 -7.79
N LEU A 26 29.66 29.42 -6.46
CA LEU A 26 30.27 28.28 -5.77
C LEU A 26 29.49 26.98 -5.99
N ILE A 27 28.16 27.05 -6.00
CA ILE A 27 27.28 25.89 -6.27
C ILE A 27 27.50 25.40 -7.70
N ARG A 28 27.61 26.31 -8.67
CA ARG A 28 27.89 25.96 -10.08
C ARG A 28 29.28 25.37 -10.27
N LEU A 29 30.29 25.90 -9.60
CA LEU A 29 31.65 25.33 -9.60
C LEU A 29 31.68 23.92 -9.01
N ARG A 30 30.92 23.66 -7.94
CA ARG A 30 30.81 22.32 -7.36
C ARG A 30 30.07 21.34 -8.28
N ALA A 31 29.01 21.77 -8.94
CA ALA A 31 28.29 20.96 -9.93
C ALA A 31 29.18 20.64 -11.14
N LEU A 32 29.93 21.61 -11.65
CA LEU A 32 30.90 21.40 -12.72
C LEU A 32 32.06 20.50 -12.29
N ALA A 33 32.58 20.65 -11.07
CA ALA A 33 33.61 19.75 -10.55
C ALA A 33 33.12 18.30 -10.43
N THR A 34 31.85 18.09 -10.05
CA THR A 34 31.22 16.76 -10.09
C THR A 34 31.15 16.23 -11.53
N ILE A 35 30.75 17.06 -12.50
CA ILE A 35 30.65 16.65 -13.92
C ILE A 35 32.03 16.39 -14.54
N MET A 36 33.05 17.16 -14.15
CA MET A 36 34.42 17.05 -14.68
C MET A 36 35.24 15.94 -14.02
N SER A 37 34.78 15.37 -12.90
CA SER A 37 35.47 14.27 -12.21
C SER A 37 35.08 12.87 -12.74
N ASP A 38 34.06 12.78 -13.61
CA ASP A 38 33.64 11.53 -14.25
C ASP A 38 34.44 11.29 -15.54
N GLU A 39 35.74 11.06 -15.40
CA GLU A 39 36.52 10.34 -16.41
C GLU A 39 35.98 8.90 -16.48
N VAL A 40 35.43 8.55 -17.64
CA VAL A 40 34.77 7.27 -17.95
C VAL A 40 35.77 6.12 -17.77
N SER A 41 35.65 5.40 -16.64
CA SER A 41 36.29 4.09 -16.48
C SER A 41 35.65 3.08 -17.44
N PRO A 42 36.43 2.21 -18.11
CA PRO A 42 35.87 1.18 -18.98
C PRO A 42 34.96 0.26 -18.16
N ILE A 43 33.75 -0.01 -18.67
CA ILE A 43 32.73 -0.85 -18.02
C ILE A 43 33.25 -2.30 -17.96
N VAL A 44 34.04 -2.59 -16.93
CA VAL A 44 34.23 -3.94 -16.42
C VAL A 44 33.00 -4.23 -15.57
N LYS A 45 32.07 -5.05 -16.10
CA LYS A 45 30.94 -5.56 -15.32
C LYS A 45 31.50 -6.39 -14.15
N SER A 46 31.67 -5.76 -12.99
CA SER A 46 31.81 -6.48 -11.74
C SER A 46 30.56 -7.35 -11.56
N PRO A 47 30.67 -8.62 -11.11
CA PRO A 47 29.50 -9.42 -10.77
C PRO A 47 28.79 -8.67 -9.66
N VAL A 48 27.63 -8.09 -9.97
CA VAL A 48 26.72 -7.58 -8.97
C VAL A 48 26.20 -8.83 -8.28
N GLU A 49 26.62 -9.06 -7.03
CA GLU A 49 25.97 -10.03 -6.16
C GLU A 49 24.52 -9.56 -6.03
N GLU A 50 23.63 -10.15 -6.83
CA GLU A 50 22.19 -9.93 -6.71
C GLU A 50 21.76 -10.47 -5.35
N GLU A 51 21.68 -9.57 -4.37
CA GLU A 51 20.83 -9.75 -3.19
C GLU A 51 19.53 -10.44 -3.63
N PRO A 52 19.17 -11.62 -3.09
CA PRO A 52 18.06 -12.39 -3.59
C PRO A 52 16.80 -11.52 -3.53
N LYS A 53 16.31 -11.13 -4.70
CA LYS A 53 15.17 -10.23 -4.85
C LYS A 53 14.01 -10.86 -4.11
N ALA A 54 13.65 -10.32 -2.94
CA ALA A 54 12.60 -10.88 -2.09
C ALA A 54 11.39 -11.21 -2.96
N GLU A 55 11.04 -12.49 -3.04
CA GLU A 55 9.98 -12.97 -3.92
C GLU A 55 8.66 -12.43 -3.37
N TYR A 56 8.24 -11.27 -3.85
CA TYR A 56 7.06 -10.63 -3.30
C TYR A 56 5.83 -11.53 -3.51
N PRO A 57 5.06 -11.84 -2.44
CA PRO A 57 4.00 -12.86 -2.47
C PRO A 57 2.91 -12.55 -3.50
N TRP A 58 2.74 -11.28 -3.91
CA TRP A 58 1.74 -10.86 -4.90
C TRP A 58 1.88 -11.55 -6.26
N ARG A 59 3.07 -12.05 -6.65
CA ARG A 59 3.24 -12.80 -7.92
C ARG A 59 2.54 -14.15 -7.93
N LYS A 60 2.35 -14.76 -6.76
CA LYS A 60 1.66 -16.05 -6.60
C LYS A 60 0.17 -15.88 -6.28
N ALA A 61 -0.28 -14.65 -6.03
CA ALA A 61 -1.66 -14.36 -5.70
C ALA A 61 -2.57 -14.50 -6.94
N LYS A 62 -3.68 -15.22 -6.79
CA LYS A 62 -4.68 -15.39 -7.85
C LYS A 62 -5.98 -14.71 -7.46
N LYS A 63 -6.73 -14.23 -8.46
CA LYS A 63 -8.06 -13.68 -8.25
C LYS A 63 -9.07 -14.83 -8.07
N VAL A 64 -9.83 -14.77 -7.00
CA VAL A 64 -10.86 -15.75 -6.66
C VAL A 64 -12.18 -15.05 -6.38
N ALA A 65 -13.27 -15.78 -6.56
CA ALA A 65 -14.58 -15.40 -6.06
C ALA A 65 -14.93 -16.31 -4.88
N CYS A 66 -15.64 -15.79 -3.89
CA CYS A 66 -16.13 -16.59 -2.78
C CYS A 66 -17.62 -16.36 -2.60
N LEU A 67 -18.37 -17.43 -2.40
CA LEU A 67 -19.75 -17.41 -1.96
C LEU A 67 -19.74 -17.45 -0.43
N VAL A 68 -20.32 -16.42 0.19
CA VAL A 68 -20.35 -16.24 1.63
C VAL A 68 -21.80 -16.23 2.11
N SER A 69 -22.08 -17.00 3.16
CA SER A 69 -23.30 -16.92 3.96
C SER A 69 -22.93 -16.36 5.33
N PHE A 70 -23.71 -15.44 5.88
CA PHE A 70 -23.49 -14.96 7.24
C PHE A 70 -24.77 -14.55 7.98
N SER A 71 -24.72 -14.62 9.32
CA SER A 71 -25.71 -14.00 10.22
C SER A 71 -25.29 -12.58 10.59
N GLY A 72 -26.15 -11.60 10.33
CA GLY A 72 -25.85 -10.18 10.57
C GLY A 72 -26.07 -9.70 12.00
N ILE A 73 -26.60 -10.53 12.90
CA ILE A 73 -27.19 -10.09 14.19
C ILE A 73 -26.22 -9.30 15.09
N ASN A 74 -24.92 -9.64 15.07
CA ASN A 74 -23.89 -8.99 15.88
C ASN A 74 -22.96 -8.08 15.06
N TYR A 75 -23.33 -7.78 13.82
CA TYR A 75 -22.48 -7.03 12.89
C TYR A 75 -23.17 -5.76 12.42
N TYR A 76 -22.36 -4.72 12.25
CA TYR A 76 -22.78 -3.41 11.75
C TYR A 76 -22.79 -3.36 10.21
N GLY A 77 -23.21 -4.47 9.61
CA GLY A 77 -23.29 -4.65 8.17
C GLY A 77 -22.01 -5.20 7.53
N MET A 78 -21.98 -5.12 6.20
CA MET A 78 -20.90 -5.73 5.41
C MET A 78 -19.62 -4.89 5.35
N GLN A 79 -19.68 -3.54 5.25
CA GLN A 79 -18.43 -2.76 5.09
C GLN A 79 -17.65 -2.65 6.38
N ARG A 80 -16.32 -2.75 6.29
CA ARG A 80 -15.42 -2.25 7.33
C ARG A 80 -15.74 -0.82 7.71
N ASN A 81 -15.93 -0.62 9.01
CA ASN A 81 -16.08 0.68 9.63
C ASN A 81 -15.18 0.71 10.86
N PRO A 82 -14.27 1.70 11.00
CA PRO A 82 -13.50 1.86 12.21
C PRO A 82 -14.43 1.88 13.43
N SER A 83 -14.10 1.11 14.47
CA SER A 83 -14.82 1.03 15.76
C SER A 83 -16.02 0.08 15.85
N CYS A 84 -16.44 -0.58 14.77
CA CYS A 84 -17.57 -1.52 14.81
C CYS A 84 -17.21 -2.88 14.19
N PRO A 85 -17.72 -4.00 14.75
CA PRO A 85 -17.55 -5.31 14.13
C PRO A 85 -18.39 -5.41 12.86
N THR A 86 -17.77 -5.87 11.77
CA THR A 86 -18.40 -5.99 10.45
C THR A 86 -17.99 -7.30 9.78
N ILE A 87 -18.74 -7.71 8.76
CA ILE A 87 -18.48 -8.99 8.08
C ILE A 87 -17.14 -8.97 7.35
N GLU A 88 -16.80 -7.88 6.66
CA GLU A 88 -15.51 -7.75 5.97
C GLU A 88 -14.31 -7.83 6.92
N GLU A 89 -14.43 -7.28 8.14
CA GLU A 89 -13.37 -7.36 9.14
C GLU A 89 -13.05 -8.81 9.51
N GLU A 90 -14.10 -9.57 9.82
CA GLU A 90 -13.96 -10.96 10.23
C GLU A 90 -13.46 -11.85 9.09
N LEU A 91 -13.94 -11.62 7.86
CA LEU A 91 -13.45 -12.32 6.66
C LEU A 91 -11.96 -12.06 6.41
N LEU A 92 -11.54 -10.79 6.43
CA LEU A 92 -10.13 -10.43 6.19
C LEU A 92 -9.22 -10.94 7.29
N ARG A 93 -9.68 -10.90 8.55
CA ARG A 93 -8.96 -11.51 9.66
C ARG A 93 -8.79 -13.01 9.45
N ALA A 94 -9.85 -13.73 9.07
CA ALA A 94 -9.78 -15.16 8.78
C ALA A 94 -8.84 -15.48 7.61
N PHE A 95 -8.87 -14.69 6.54
CA PHE A 95 -7.96 -14.85 5.41
C PHE A 95 -6.49 -14.65 5.80
N ARG A 96 -6.22 -13.66 6.67
CA ARG A 96 -4.88 -13.42 7.19
C ARG A 96 -4.42 -14.57 8.07
N ASP A 97 -5.26 -15.01 8.98
CA ASP A 97 -4.95 -16.06 9.95
C ASP A 97 -4.74 -17.43 9.24
N ALA A 98 -5.45 -17.67 8.13
CA ALA A 98 -5.24 -18.82 7.25
C ALA A 98 -4.03 -18.66 6.29
N GLY A 99 -3.27 -17.56 6.38
CA GLY A 99 -2.14 -17.27 5.49
C GLY A 99 -2.51 -17.04 4.02
N ALA A 100 -3.80 -16.86 3.72
CA ALA A 100 -4.29 -16.64 2.36
C ALA A 100 -4.09 -15.19 1.88
N ILE A 101 -3.93 -14.24 2.80
CA ILE A 101 -3.47 -12.88 2.50
C ILE A 101 -2.35 -12.46 3.46
N PRO A 102 -1.38 -11.64 3.01
CA PRO A 102 -0.39 -11.02 3.91
C PRO A 102 -1.03 -10.04 4.89
N SER A 103 -0.39 -9.82 6.05
CA SER A 103 -0.82 -8.81 7.03
C SER A 103 -0.95 -7.40 6.44
N GLU A 104 -0.06 -7.02 5.52
CA GLU A 104 -0.15 -5.73 4.83
C GLU A 104 -1.46 -5.52 4.05
N TRP A 105 -2.05 -6.60 3.55
CA TRP A 105 -3.30 -6.56 2.78
C TRP A 105 -4.52 -6.56 3.69
N TYR A 106 -4.37 -7.13 4.89
CA TYR A 106 -5.35 -6.97 5.95
C TYR A 106 -5.42 -5.50 6.40
N ASP A 107 -4.28 -4.84 6.60
CA ASP A 107 -4.26 -3.41 7.00
C ASP A 107 -4.75 -2.50 5.87
N ASN A 108 -4.33 -2.78 4.63
CA ASN A 108 -4.80 -2.07 3.44
C ASN A 108 -5.55 -3.00 2.49
N MET A 109 -6.85 -3.09 2.70
CA MET A 109 -7.79 -3.91 1.92
C MET A 109 -7.75 -3.62 0.40
N GLN A 110 -7.36 -2.41 -0.03
CA GLN A 110 -7.28 -2.11 -1.46
C GLN A 110 -6.19 -2.93 -2.17
N LYS A 111 -5.12 -3.31 -1.45
CA LYS A 111 -4.03 -4.13 -2.02
C LYS A 111 -4.48 -5.55 -2.40
N SER A 112 -5.49 -6.10 -1.72
CA SER A 112 -6.05 -7.42 -2.04
C SER A 112 -7.09 -7.37 -3.16
N PHE A 113 -7.42 -6.19 -3.71
CA PHE A 113 -8.52 -6.03 -4.68
C PHE A 113 -9.84 -6.62 -4.16
N PHE A 114 -10.09 -6.52 -2.85
CA PHE A 114 -11.33 -7.00 -2.26
C PHE A 114 -12.52 -6.23 -2.82
N GLN A 115 -13.52 -6.97 -3.29
CA GLN A 115 -14.79 -6.47 -3.81
C GLN A 115 -15.93 -7.32 -3.27
N ARG A 116 -17.08 -6.69 -3.14
CA ARG A 116 -18.33 -7.26 -2.65
C ARG A 116 -19.40 -7.07 -3.72
N ALA A 117 -20.32 -8.01 -3.84
CA ALA A 117 -21.43 -7.88 -4.77
C ALA A 117 -22.49 -6.88 -4.27
N SER A 118 -22.67 -6.76 -2.96
CA SER A 118 -23.67 -5.85 -2.38
C SER A 118 -23.22 -5.28 -1.04
N ARG A 119 -23.92 -4.22 -0.59
CA ARG A 119 -23.83 -3.71 0.76
C ARG A 119 -25.04 -4.18 1.57
N THR A 120 -24.81 -4.44 2.85
CA THR A 120 -25.86 -4.81 3.80
C THR A 120 -25.80 -3.88 5.00
N ASP A 121 -26.96 -3.55 5.53
CA ASP A 121 -27.09 -2.74 6.75
C ASP A 121 -26.83 -3.58 8.01
N LYS A 122 -26.78 -2.90 9.16
CA LYS A 122 -26.65 -3.53 10.48
C LYS A 122 -27.74 -4.58 10.69
N GLY A 123 -27.36 -5.76 11.19
CA GLY A 123 -28.32 -6.83 11.50
C GLY A 123 -28.77 -7.69 10.31
N VAL A 124 -28.49 -7.27 9.07
CA VAL A 124 -28.94 -7.97 7.86
C VAL A 124 -28.10 -9.23 7.64
N SER A 125 -28.77 -10.36 7.44
CA SER A 125 -28.14 -11.65 7.14
C SER A 125 -28.15 -11.94 5.64
N ALA A 126 -27.22 -12.77 5.16
CA ALA A 126 -27.15 -13.17 3.76
C ALA A 126 -26.79 -14.66 3.63
N ILE A 127 -27.34 -15.33 2.62
CA ILE A 127 -27.00 -16.74 2.34
C ILE A 127 -26.07 -16.85 1.13
N LYS A 128 -26.22 -15.97 0.13
CA LYS A 128 -25.48 -16.05 -1.14
C LYS A 128 -24.81 -14.71 -1.47
N MET A 129 -24.07 -14.15 -0.53
CA MET A 129 -23.24 -12.99 -0.83
C MET A 129 -22.04 -13.43 -1.66
N ILE A 130 -21.74 -12.73 -2.75
CA ILE A 130 -20.53 -12.99 -3.54
C ILE A 130 -19.50 -11.92 -3.21
N ILE A 131 -18.27 -12.34 -2.96
CA ILE A 131 -17.10 -11.48 -2.85
C ILE A 131 -16.03 -11.92 -3.86
N SER A 132 -15.09 -11.03 -4.16
CA SER A 132 -13.89 -11.39 -4.91
C SER A 132 -12.67 -10.68 -4.35
N LEU A 133 -11.52 -11.35 -4.39
CA LEU A 133 -10.26 -10.81 -3.89
C LEU A 133 -9.09 -11.57 -4.51
N LYS A 134 -7.88 -11.06 -4.32
CA LYS A 134 -6.63 -11.79 -4.57
C LYS A 134 -6.22 -12.57 -3.33
N MET A 135 -5.88 -13.84 -3.51
CA MET A 135 -5.41 -14.72 -2.44
C MET A 135 -4.17 -15.50 -2.87
N LEU A 136 -3.28 -15.73 -1.92
CA LEU A 136 -2.15 -16.66 -2.05
C LEU A 136 -2.72 -18.08 -1.99
N GLN A 137 -2.60 -18.84 -3.08
CA GLN A 137 -2.99 -20.24 -3.08
C GLN A 137 -1.85 -21.10 -2.54
N HIS A 138 -2.03 -21.60 -1.31
CA HIS A 138 -1.23 -22.69 -0.77
C HIS A 138 -2.03 -24.00 -0.76
N HIS A 139 -1.35 -25.15 -0.71
CA HIS A 139 -1.98 -26.46 -0.82
C HIS A 139 -3.09 -26.72 0.23
N GLN A 140 -3.03 -26.07 1.40
CA GLN A 140 -3.95 -26.29 2.52
C GLN A 140 -5.03 -25.20 2.70
N THR A 141 -4.88 -24.04 2.05
CA THR A 141 -5.76 -22.87 2.26
C THR A 141 -7.27 -23.13 2.06
N PRO A 142 -7.75 -23.89 1.06
CA PRO A 142 -9.20 -24.04 0.86
C PRO A 142 -9.91 -24.76 2.02
N ALA A 143 -9.27 -25.77 2.63
CA ALA A 143 -9.91 -26.60 3.66
C ALA A 143 -10.01 -25.90 5.02
N GLU A 144 -9.08 -25.00 5.33
CA GLU A 144 -9.14 -24.17 6.55
C GLU A 144 -10.21 -23.08 6.43
N LEU A 145 -10.36 -22.56 5.21
CA LEU A 145 -11.29 -21.49 4.86
C LEU A 145 -12.75 -21.94 4.76
N GLU A 146 -13.01 -23.22 4.51
CA GLU A 146 -14.35 -23.81 4.59
C GLU A 146 -14.90 -23.86 6.03
N LYS A 147 -14.03 -23.72 7.04
CA LYS A 147 -14.37 -23.90 8.46
C LYS A 147 -14.34 -22.60 9.28
N VAL A 148 -14.56 -21.44 8.64
CA VAL A 148 -14.44 -20.13 9.31
C VAL A 148 -15.65 -19.84 10.20
N PHE A 149 -15.66 -20.44 11.39
CA PHE A 149 -16.41 -20.06 12.60
C PHE A 149 -17.94 -19.83 12.53
N PHE A 150 -18.57 -19.85 13.71
CA PHE A 150 -20.01 -19.85 13.95
C PHE A 150 -20.73 -18.69 13.23
N GLY A 151 -21.30 -19.00 12.06
CA GLY A 151 -22.20 -18.10 11.35
C GLY A 151 -21.60 -17.35 10.16
N VAL A 152 -20.40 -17.72 9.66
CA VAL A 152 -19.94 -17.34 8.30
C VAL A 152 -19.52 -18.59 7.53
N PHE A 153 -20.30 -19.03 6.55
CA PHE A 153 -19.92 -20.14 5.68
C PHE A 153 -19.34 -19.60 4.39
N MET A 154 -18.16 -20.07 4.00
CA MET A 154 -17.51 -19.64 2.76
C MET A 154 -17.20 -20.82 1.86
N TYR A 155 -17.63 -20.69 0.60
CA TYR A 155 -17.23 -21.56 -0.49
C TYR A 155 -16.41 -20.75 -1.49
N VAL A 156 -15.17 -21.16 -1.72
CA VAL A 156 -14.35 -20.54 -2.76
C VAL A 156 -14.86 -21.04 -4.11
N LEU A 157 -15.40 -20.12 -4.91
CA LEU A 157 -15.74 -20.38 -6.30
C LEU A 157 -14.47 -20.27 -7.14
N ASP A 158 -14.37 -21.14 -8.14
CA ASP A 158 -13.16 -21.33 -8.94
C ASP A 158 -12.67 -20.03 -9.60
N ARG A 159 -11.41 -20.04 -10.07
CA ARG A 159 -10.67 -18.83 -10.53
C ARG A 159 -11.53 -17.90 -11.38
N VAL A 160 -11.55 -16.62 -11.02
CA VAL A 160 -12.13 -15.60 -11.90
C VAL A 160 -11.16 -15.42 -13.06
N PHE A 161 -11.51 -15.99 -14.22
CA PHE A 161 -10.75 -15.78 -15.46
C PHE A 161 -10.71 -14.27 -15.76
N GLY A 162 -9.51 -13.77 -16.02
CA GLY A 162 -9.23 -12.40 -16.44
C GLY A 162 -8.16 -12.42 -17.51
#